data_AF-A0A146KTC5-F1
#
_entry.id   AF-A0A146KTC5-F1
#
_cell.length_a   1.000
_cell.length_b   1.000
_cell.length_c   1.000
_cell.angle_alpha   90.00
_cell.angle_beta   90.00
_cell.angle_gamma   90.00
#
_symmetry.space_group_name_H-M   'P 1'
#
loop_
_entity.id
_entity.type
_entity.pdbx_description
1 polymer ?
#
loop_
_entity_poly.entity_id
_entity_poly.type
_entity_poly.pdbx_seq_one_letter_code
_entity_poly.pdbx_strand_id
1 'polypeptide(L)'
;MVRREMFWLWAPLLVIVEVTAHYTPQWAAHIEGGPEVARRIVEGHGFTLLAEIFPDTYHLVHSRVVKRSASPSRYLNDRLTSDKQVVWARQLRIKRRVKRDLLTRRE
;
A
#
# COMPACT_ATOMS: atom_id res chain seq x y z
N MET A 1 -2.90 45.35 2.98
CA MET A 1 -3.64 45.12 4.24
C MET A 1 -4.76 44.11 3.96
N VAL A 2 -4.45 42.81 4.03
CA VAL A 2 -5.41 41.74 3.70
C VAL A 2 -6.36 41.58 4.88
N ARG A 3 -7.65 41.82 4.67
CA ARG A 3 -8.68 41.84 5.71
C ARG A 3 -8.76 40.47 6.40
N ARG A 4 -8.75 40.50 7.74
CA ARG A 4 -8.65 39.39 8.71
C ARG A 4 -9.75 38.31 8.62
N GLU A 5 -10.69 38.50 7.70
CA GLU A 5 -11.96 37.80 7.52
C GLU A 5 -11.88 36.84 6.31
N MET A 6 -10.87 37.00 5.44
CA MET A 6 -10.67 36.13 4.26
C MET A 6 -10.08 34.75 4.62
N PHE A 7 -9.44 34.62 5.78
CA PHE A 7 -8.85 33.34 6.21
C PHE A 7 -9.90 32.27 6.51
N TRP A 8 -11.10 32.66 6.98
CA TRP A 8 -12.18 31.73 7.31
C TRP A 8 -12.89 31.16 6.08
N LEU A 9 -12.84 31.85 4.95
CA LEU A 9 -13.42 31.37 3.68
C LEU A 9 -12.45 30.46 2.90
N TRP A 10 -11.14 30.63 3.10
CA TRP A 10 -10.13 29.81 2.41
C TRP A 10 -9.67 28.59 3.22
N ALA A 11 -9.80 28.60 4.55
CA ALA A 11 -9.46 27.46 5.40
C ALA A 11 -10.19 26.14 5.06
N PRO A 12 -11.51 26.10 4.80
CA PRO A 12 -12.19 24.83 4.48
C PRO A 12 -11.85 24.30 3.08
N LEU A 13 -11.41 25.14 2.14
CA LEU A 13 -11.01 24.71 0.79
C LEU A 13 -9.67 23.97 0.80
N LEU A 14 -8.79 24.30 1.75
CA LEU A 14 -7.45 23.71 1.85
C LEU A 14 -7.45 22.32 2.52
N VAL A 15 -8.49 21.99 3.30
CA VAL A 15 -8.65 20.69 3.97
C VAL A 15 -9.19 19.60 3.03
N ILE A 16 -9.87 19.96 1.93
CA ILE A 16 -10.53 18.97 1.04
C ILE A 16 -9.55 18.29 0.07
N VAL A 17 -8.29 18.75 -0.03
CA VAL A 17 -7.27 18.15 -0.90
C VAL A 17 -6.51 17.01 -0.19
N GLU A 18 -7.18 16.17 0.60
CA GLU A 18 -6.58 14.93 1.06
C GLU A 18 -6.73 13.81 0.01
N VAL A 19 -5.69 13.73 -0.81
CA VAL A 19 -5.12 12.57 -1.50
C VAL A 19 -5.93 11.27 -1.38
N THR A 20 -6.73 10.96 -2.41
CA THR A 20 -7.30 9.61 -2.59
C THR A 20 -6.18 8.62 -2.91
N ALA A 21 -5.53 8.08 -1.88
CA ALA A 21 -4.57 7.00 -2.04
C ALA A 21 -5.31 5.76 -2.57
N HIS A 22 -4.99 5.33 -3.78
CA HIS A 22 -5.55 4.10 -4.34
C HIS A 22 -4.70 2.90 -3.94
N TYR A 23 -5.32 1.91 -3.31
CA TYR A 23 -4.67 0.68 -2.89
C TYR A 23 -4.88 -0.42 -3.91
N THR A 24 -3.88 -1.29 -4.05
CA THR A 24 -3.98 -2.48 -4.90
C THR A 24 -4.33 -3.71 -4.06
N PRO A 25 -4.86 -4.78 -4.67
CA PRO A 25 -5.03 -6.07 -4.00
C PRO A 25 -3.71 -6.84 -3.84
N GLN A 26 -2.57 -6.15 -3.91
CA GLN A 26 -1.25 -6.75 -3.93
C GLN A 26 -0.49 -6.39 -2.66
N TRP A 27 0.33 -7.31 -2.20
CA TRP A 27 1.18 -7.17 -1.03
C TRP A 27 2.62 -7.54 -1.37
N ALA A 28 3.55 -6.88 -0.70
CA ALA A 28 4.90 -7.39 -0.53
C ALA A 28 5.02 -7.89 0.90
N ALA A 29 5.56 -9.08 1.10
CA ALA A 29 5.81 -9.63 2.42
C ALA A 29 7.18 -10.30 2.46
N HIS A 30 7.89 -10.11 3.57
CA HIS A 30 9.12 -10.83 3.85
C HIS A 30 8.79 -12.01 4.77
N ILE A 31 9.07 -13.22 4.29
CA ILE A 31 8.74 -14.48 4.93
C ILE A 31 9.99 -15.34 4.96
N GLU A 32 10.48 -15.60 6.17
CA GLU A 32 11.66 -16.44 6.35
C GLU A 32 11.32 -17.93 6.22
N GLY A 33 12.28 -18.72 5.74
CA GLY A 33 12.16 -20.17 5.64
C GLY A 33 11.97 -20.71 4.22
N GLY A 34 12.18 -19.87 3.19
CA GLY A 34 12.19 -20.28 1.80
C GLY A 34 10.81 -20.34 1.13
N PRO A 35 10.80 -20.63 -0.19
CA PRO A 35 9.62 -20.46 -1.03
C PRO A 35 8.49 -21.46 -0.71
N GLU A 36 8.82 -22.66 -0.26
CA GLU A 36 7.83 -23.69 0.11
C GLU A 36 7.05 -23.28 1.36
N VAL A 37 7.77 -22.76 2.36
CA VAL A 37 7.19 -22.24 3.61
C VAL A 37 6.35 -21.00 3.32
N ALA A 38 6.88 -20.07 2.54
CA ALA A 38 6.15 -18.88 2.12
C ALA A 38 4.85 -19.24 1.42
N ARG A 39 4.87 -20.19 0.50
CA ARG A 39 3.67 -20.67 -0.21
C ARG A 39 2.62 -21.22 0.74
N ARG A 40 3.03 -22.05 1.71
CA ARG A 40 2.12 -22.64 2.71
C ARG A 40 1.44 -21.57 3.56
N ILE A 41 2.19 -20.58 4.04
CA ILE A 41 1.64 -19.48 4.85
C ILE A 41 0.66 -18.66 4.01
N VAL A 42 1.09 -18.24 2.84
CA VAL A 42 0.32 -17.38 1.94
C VAL A 42 -1.02 -18.05 1.58
N GLU A 43 -1.00 -19.32 1.18
CA GLU A 43 -2.21 -20.11 0.88
C GLU A 43 -3.11 -20.26 2.12
N GLY A 44 -2.53 -20.53 3.30
CA GLY A 44 -3.28 -20.62 4.57
C GLY A 44 -3.99 -19.32 4.97
N HIS A 45 -3.42 -18.18 4.61
CA HIS A 45 -4.02 -16.86 4.84
C HIS A 45 -5.01 -16.44 3.74
N GLY A 46 -5.16 -17.23 2.66
CA GLY A 46 -6.06 -16.94 1.54
C GLY A 46 -5.46 -15.99 0.49
N PHE A 47 -4.13 -15.84 0.49
CA PHE A 47 -3.39 -15.12 -0.54
C PHE A 47 -2.91 -16.10 -1.62
N THR A 48 -2.54 -15.55 -2.78
CA THR A 48 -1.86 -16.28 -3.85
C THR A 48 -0.45 -15.74 -4.00
N LEU A 49 0.53 -16.64 -3.94
CA LEU A 49 1.93 -16.33 -4.18
C LEU A 49 2.13 -16.09 -5.69
N LEU A 50 2.64 -14.93 -6.08
CA LEU A 50 2.88 -14.59 -7.48
C LEU A 50 4.33 -14.83 -7.91
N ALA A 51 5.27 -14.25 -7.16
CA ALA A 51 6.69 -14.33 -7.47
C ALA A 51 7.53 -13.91 -6.25
N GLU A 52 8.78 -14.35 -6.23
CA GLU A 52 9.81 -13.79 -5.36
C GLU A 52 10.41 -12.54 -6.02
N ILE A 53 10.50 -11.45 -5.27
CA ILE A 53 11.03 -10.17 -5.75
C ILE A 53 12.49 -10.00 -5.29
N PHE A 54 12.74 -10.33 -4.04
CA PHE A 54 14.04 -10.33 -3.38
C PHE A 54 14.14 -11.59 -2.51
N PRO A 55 15.33 -11.98 -2.04
CA PRO A 55 15.48 -13.09 -1.12
C PRO A 55 14.49 -13.01 0.04
N ASP A 56 13.75 -14.09 0.25
CA ASP A 56 12.71 -14.23 1.28
C ASP A 56 11.60 -13.16 1.20
N THR A 57 11.47 -12.46 0.06
CA THR A 57 10.50 -11.37 -0.13
C THR A 57 9.61 -11.66 -1.32
N TYR A 58 8.34 -11.83 -1.04
CA TYR A 58 7.37 -12.36 -1.98
C TYR A 58 6.29 -11.34 -2.34
N HIS A 59 5.85 -11.44 -3.59
CA HIS A 59 4.71 -10.72 -4.14
C HIS A 59 3.45 -11.56 -3.99
N LEU A 60 2.46 -11.03 -3.29
CA LEU A 60 1.21 -11.71 -2.97
C LEU A 60 0.02 -10.96 -3.55
N VAL A 61 -1.07 -11.67 -3.83
CA VAL A 61 -2.36 -11.07 -4.19
C VAL A 61 -3.48 -11.70 -3.37
N HIS A 62 -4.48 -10.89 -3.00
CA HIS A 62 -5.67 -11.37 -2.29
C HIS A 62 -6.93 -11.13 -3.12
N SER A 63 -7.72 -12.19 -3.36
CA SER A 63 -8.90 -12.14 -4.25
C SER A 63 -10.04 -11.29 -3.72
N ARG A 64 -10.21 -11.16 -2.40
CA ARG A 64 -11.31 -10.38 -1.80
C ARG A 64 -11.11 -8.87 -1.83
N VAL A 65 -9.96 -8.36 -2.30
CA VAL A 65 -9.72 -6.92 -2.39
C VAL A 65 -9.92 -6.45 -3.82
N VAL A 66 -10.77 -5.44 -3.98
CA VAL A 66 -11.06 -4.85 -5.29
C VAL A 66 -9.90 -3.97 -5.73
N LYS A 67 -9.59 -3.98 -7.02
CA LYS A 67 -8.58 -3.10 -7.62
C LYS A 67 -8.96 -1.62 -7.41
N ARG A 68 -8.02 -0.81 -6.90
CA ARG A 68 -8.18 0.63 -6.59
C ARG A 68 -9.13 0.91 -5.42
N SER A 69 -9.07 0.14 -4.34
CA SER A 69 -9.81 0.47 -3.13
C SER A 69 -9.36 1.83 -2.59
N ALA A 70 -10.31 2.63 -2.07
CA ALA A 70 -10.03 3.92 -1.44
C ALA A 70 -9.40 3.76 -0.05
N SER A 71 -9.65 2.62 0.60
CA SER A 71 -9.13 2.29 1.93
C SER A 71 -8.11 1.15 1.88
N PRO A 72 -7.09 1.18 2.77
CA PRO A 72 -6.21 0.04 3.00
C PRO A 72 -6.96 -1.10 3.67
N SER A 73 -6.56 -2.33 3.37
CA SER A 73 -7.05 -3.51 4.06
C SER A 73 -6.17 -3.83 5.28
N ARG A 74 -6.37 -3.08 6.37
CA ARG A 74 -5.64 -3.26 7.64
C ARG A 74 -5.81 -4.67 8.20
N TYR A 75 -7.04 -5.18 8.24
CA TYR A 75 -7.34 -6.52 8.73
C TYR A 75 -6.48 -7.63 8.08
N LEU A 76 -6.36 -7.63 6.75
CA LEU A 76 -5.54 -8.61 6.04
C LEU A 76 -4.04 -8.42 6.30
N ASN A 77 -3.61 -7.17 6.48
CA ASN A 77 -2.22 -6.87 6.80
C ASN A 77 -1.84 -7.36 8.20
N ASP A 78 -2.68 -7.08 9.19
CA ASP A 78 -2.50 -7.52 10.57
C ASP A 78 -2.55 -9.05 10.66
N ARG A 79 -3.48 -9.67 9.93
CA ARG A 79 -3.59 -11.14 9.86
C ARG A 79 -2.34 -11.79 9.28
N LEU A 80 -1.75 -11.23 8.22
CA LEU A 80 -0.54 -11.78 7.63
C LEU A 80 0.70 -11.54 8.53
N THR A 81 0.77 -10.39 9.19
CA THR A 81 1.86 -10.04 10.13
C THR A 81 1.76 -10.79 11.46
N SER A 82 0.61 -11.41 11.76
CA SER A 82 0.44 -12.22 12.98
C SER A 82 1.19 -13.55 12.95
N ASP A 83 1.60 -14.02 11.77
CA ASP A 83 2.41 -15.23 11.62
C ASP A 83 3.88 -14.96 12.03
N LYS A 84 4.48 -15.88 12.78
CA LYS A 84 5.84 -15.75 13.31
C LYS A 84 6.91 -15.72 12.23
N GLN A 85 6.65 -16.33 11.08
CA GLN A 85 7.63 -16.40 9.98
C GLN A 85 7.58 -15.15 9.10
N VAL A 86 6.57 -14.29 9.26
CA VAL A 86 6.40 -13.06 8.50
C VAL A 86 7.03 -11.91 9.27
N VAL A 87 8.20 -11.45 8.82
CA VAL A 87 8.90 -10.33 9.47
C VAL A 87 8.15 -9.02 9.23
N TRP A 88 7.66 -8.82 8.00
CA TRP A 88 6.80 -7.69 7.66
C TRP A 88 5.93 -8.00 6.45
N ALA A 89 4.76 -7.36 6.42
CA ALA A 89 3.90 -7.35 5.25
C ALA A 89 3.41 -5.91 4.98
N ARG A 90 3.34 -5.51 3.71
CA ARG A 90 2.77 -4.23 3.30
C ARG A 90 1.93 -4.35 2.04
N GLN A 91 0.73 -3.74 2.10
CA GLN A 91 -0.11 -3.56 0.93
C GLN A 91 0.52 -2.53 -0.01
N LEU A 92 0.58 -2.86 -1.30
CA LEU A 92 1.08 -1.96 -2.31
C LEU A 92 0.07 -0.83 -2.57
N ARG A 93 0.61 0.37 -2.78
CA ARG A 93 -0.14 1.60 -3.05
C ARG A 93 0.18 2.09 -4.45
N ILE A 94 -0.84 2.54 -5.18
CA ILE A 94 -0.66 3.16 -6.49
C ILE A 94 -0.17 4.59 -6.27
N LYS A 95 1.01 4.91 -6.80
CA LYS A 95 1.51 6.28 -6.87
C LYS A 95 0.84 7.02 -8.03
N ARG A 96 0.54 8.31 -7.84
CA ARG A 96 0.10 9.19 -8.94
C ARG A 96 1.21 9.26 -9.99
N ARG A 97 0.87 8.93 -11.25
CA ARG A 97 1.80 9.08 -12.37
C ARG A 97 1.96 10.57 -12.69
N VAL A 98 3.20 11.04 -12.75
CA VAL A 98 3.58 12.40 -13.18
C VAL A 98 4.54 12.29 -14.35
N LYS A 99 4.43 13.19 -15.34
CA LYS A 99 5.35 13.20 -16.50
C LYS A 99 6.76 13.58 -16.03
N ARG A 100 7.77 12.85 -16.48
CA ARG A 100 9.18 13.06 -16.06
C ARG A 100 9.66 14.48 -16.33
N ASP A 101 9.23 15.09 -17.44
CA ASP A 101 9.57 16.46 -17.81
C ASP A 101 9.10 17.51 -16.78
N LEU A 102 8.09 17.18 -15.97
CA LEU A 102 7.59 18.04 -14.89
C LEU A 102 8.34 17.81 -13.56
N LEU A 103 9.22 16.81 -13.49
CA LEU A 103 10.14 16.59 -12.37
C LEU A 103 11.38 17.46 -12.60
N THR A 104 11.20 18.76 -12.74
CA THR A 104 12.32 19.69 -12.89
C THR A 104 13.15 19.65 -11.60
N ARG A 105 14.47 19.53 -11.79
CA ARG A 105 15.51 19.34 -10.79
C ARG A 105 15.31 20.25 -9.57
N ARG A 106 15.04 19.66 -8.40
CA ARG A 106 15.21 20.34 -7.11
C ARG A 106 16.69 20.21 -6.75
N GLU A 107 17.45 21.29 -6.98
CA GLU A 107 18.77 21.51 -6.34
C GLU A 107 18.54 22.10 -4.94
#